data_AF-A0AA44HGK0-F1
#
_entry.id   AF-A0AA44HGK0-F1
#
_cell.length_a   1.000
_cell.length_b   1.000
_cell.length_c   1.000
_cell.angle_alpha   90.00
_cell.angle_beta   90.00
_cell.angle_gamma   90.00
#
_symmetry.space_group_name_H-M   'P 1'
#
loop_
_entity.id
_entity.type
_entity.pdbx_description
1 polymer ?
#
loop_
_entity_poly.entity_id
_entity_poly.type
_entity_poly.pdbx_seq_one_letter_code
_entity_poly.pdbx_strand_id
1 'polypeptide(L)'
;MPKTDTKPNAKNRIYKAIETWFTKIYISKIIHKEKNDKLFINVTSCLAFILSIYGKTDENKSKMTPAVIAYIKKTKNTFIAKLKRVKNHESIIDLQAKYPKLDIVSAYQFLTLKDKFKITKSEIQDFETLIDILSKNAQKSKK
;
A
#
# COMPACT_ATOMS: atom_id res chain seq x y z
N MET A 1 5.97 38.51 25.22
CA MET A 1 5.42 37.90 24.00
C MET A 1 5.50 36.39 24.13
N PRO A 2 4.39 35.63 24.09
CA PRO A 2 4.46 34.18 24.08
C PRO A 2 4.91 33.71 22.70
N LYS A 3 5.98 32.92 22.65
CA LYS A 3 6.46 32.28 21.42
C LYS A 3 5.39 31.29 20.95
N THR A 4 4.86 31.52 19.76
CA THR A 4 4.01 30.55 19.06
C THR A 4 4.88 29.37 18.65
N ASP A 5 4.79 28.27 19.41
CA ASP A 5 5.32 26.96 19.03
C ASP A 5 4.52 26.38 17.86
N THR A 6 4.72 26.91 16.65
CA THR A 6 4.25 26.27 15.42
C THR A 6 5.12 25.04 15.15
N LYS A 7 4.81 23.93 15.85
CA LYS A 7 5.46 22.62 15.68
C LYS A 7 5.42 22.20 14.19
N PRO A 8 6.56 22.07 13.51
CA PRO A 8 6.65 21.53 12.13
C PRO A 8 6.18 20.07 12.00
N ASN A 9 5.81 19.43 13.12
CA ASN A 9 5.67 17.99 13.25
C ASN A 9 4.24 17.45 13.02
N ALA A 10 3.19 18.27 13.14
CA ALA A 10 1.81 17.76 13.10
C ALA A 10 1.35 17.38 11.68
N LYS A 11 1.65 18.21 10.68
CA LYS A 11 1.34 17.94 9.25
C LYS A 11 2.03 16.67 8.76
N ASN A 12 3.29 16.46 9.16
CA ASN A 12 4.06 15.25 8.85
C ASN A 12 3.43 13.98 9.48
N ARG A 13 2.92 14.07 10.72
CA ARG A 13 2.25 12.95 11.39
C ARG A 13 0.93 12.55 10.73
N ILE A 14 0.12 13.52 10.31
CA ILE A 14 -1.15 13.25 9.60
C ILE A 14 -0.88 12.54 8.28
N TYR A 15 0.09 13.02 7.52
CA TYR A 15 0.46 12.43 6.22
C TYR A 15 0.98 11.00 6.37
N LYS A 16 1.86 10.76 7.35
CA LYS A 16 2.29 9.41 7.71
C LYS A 16 1.15 8.50 8.15
N ALA A 17 0.17 9.03 8.90
CA ALA A 17 -1.00 8.26 9.32
C ALA A 17 -1.87 7.87 8.11
N ILE A 18 -2.03 8.77 7.14
CA ILE A 18 -2.74 8.49 5.89
C ILE A 18 -2.01 7.41 5.08
N GLU A 19 -0.70 7.55 4.88
CA GLU A 19 0.12 6.54 4.17
C GLU A 19 0.06 5.17 4.87
N THR A 20 0.14 5.15 6.19
CA THR A 20 0.04 3.92 6.99
C THR A 20 -1.33 3.27 6.85
N TRP A 21 -2.40 4.08 6.88
CA TRP A 21 -3.77 3.60 6.71
C TRP A 21 -3.96 2.93 5.34
N PHE A 22 -3.52 3.59 4.27
CA PHE A 22 -3.57 3.00 2.92
C PHE A 22 -2.71 1.74 2.81
N THR A 23 -1.50 1.74 3.37
CA THR A 23 -0.61 0.57 3.36
C THR A 23 -1.29 -0.64 3.98
N LYS A 24 -1.90 -0.49 5.17
CA LYS A 24 -2.60 -1.57 5.85
C LYS A 24 -3.78 -2.10 5.03
N ILE A 25 -4.60 -1.22 4.48
CA ILE A 25 -5.81 -1.62 3.75
C ILE A 25 -5.48 -2.30 2.43
N TYR A 26 -4.54 -1.76 1.65
CA TYR A 26 -4.13 -2.40 0.40
C TYR A 26 -3.45 -3.75 0.64
N ILE A 27 -2.65 -3.89 1.71
CA ILE A 27 -2.09 -5.19 2.10
C ILE A 27 -3.19 -6.17 2.51
N SER A 28 -4.14 -5.74 3.35
CA SER A 28 -5.28 -6.56 3.76
C SER A 28 -6.03 -7.08 2.53
N LYS A 29 -6.32 -6.19 1.57
CA LYS A 29 -6.98 -6.55 0.32
C LYS A 29 -6.22 -7.62 -0.47
N ILE A 30 -4.89 -7.50 -0.56
CA ILE A 30 -4.05 -8.48 -1.25
C ILE A 30 -4.11 -9.84 -0.54
N ILE A 31 -3.99 -9.87 0.79
CA ILE A 31 -3.96 -11.11 1.59
C ILE A 31 -5.31 -11.83 1.53
N HIS A 32 -6.42 -11.10 1.67
CA HIS A 32 -7.77 -11.69 1.74
C HIS A 32 -8.46 -11.83 0.38
N LYS A 33 -7.79 -11.43 -0.72
CA LYS A 33 -8.33 -11.44 -2.09
C LYS A 33 -9.68 -10.71 -2.20
N GLU A 34 -9.84 -9.63 -1.44
CA GLU A 34 -11.08 -8.86 -1.39
C GLU A 34 -11.39 -8.24 -2.76
N LYS A 35 -12.52 -8.62 -3.37
CA LYS A 35 -12.95 -8.10 -4.68
C LYS A 35 -13.70 -6.77 -4.60
N ASN A 36 -14.02 -6.29 -3.39
CA ASN A 36 -14.94 -5.17 -3.18
C ASN A 36 -14.22 -3.84 -2.92
N ASP A 37 -13.64 -3.26 -3.97
CA ASP A 37 -12.79 -2.05 -3.92
C ASP A 37 -13.46 -0.82 -3.31
N LYS A 38 -14.79 -0.72 -3.45
CA LYS A 38 -15.57 0.46 -3.03
C LYS A 38 -15.74 0.54 -1.52
N LEU A 39 -15.80 -0.60 -0.82
CA LEU A 39 -16.08 -0.64 0.62
C LEU A 39 -14.85 -0.28 1.46
N PHE A 40 -13.66 -0.68 1.02
CA PHE A 40 -12.44 -0.60 1.84
C PHE A 40 -11.60 0.66 1.62
N ILE A 41 -11.66 1.30 0.44
CA ILE A 41 -10.71 2.35 0.03
C ILE A 41 -11.44 3.64 -0.35
N ASN A 42 -12.30 4.13 0.54
CA ASN A 42 -13.01 5.38 0.31
C ASN A 42 -12.34 6.55 1.08
N VAL A 43 -12.41 7.75 0.48
CA VAL A 43 -11.78 8.97 1.02
C VAL A 43 -12.41 9.36 2.36
N THR A 44 -13.72 9.16 2.51
CA THR A 44 -14.52 9.51 3.68
C THR A 44 -14.12 8.73 4.93
N SER A 45 -13.85 7.44 4.82
CA SER A 45 -13.43 6.55 5.91
C SER A 45 -12.01 6.88 6.37
N CYS A 46 -11.10 7.15 5.42
CA CYS A 46 -9.77 7.63 5.78
C CYS A 46 -9.85 8.99 6.47
N LEU A 47 -10.66 9.91 5.95
CA LEU A 47 -10.89 11.22 6.56
C LEU A 47 -11.46 11.09 7.98
N ALA A 48 -12.49 10.28 8.18
CA ALA A 48 -13.09 10.03 9.49
C ALA A 48 -12.07 9.49 10.49
N PHE A 49 -11.20 8.55 10.07
CA PHE A 49 -10.10 8.05 10.88
C PHE A 49 -9.07 9.13 11.24
N ILE A 50 -8.71 10.00 10.30
CA ILE A 50 -7.78 11.10 10.58
C ILE A 50 -8.41 12.14 11.51
N LEU A 51 -9.68 12.47 11.31
CA LEU A 51 -10.40 13.42 12.15
C LEU A 51 -10.63 12.88 13.57
N SER A 52 -10.81 11.57 13.76
CA SER A 52 -10.94 11.00 15.12
C SER A 52 -9.66 11.11 15.95
N ILE A 53 -8.49 11.13 15.30
CA ILE A 53 -7.18 11.26 15.97
C ILE A 53 -6.76 12.72 16.14
N TYR A 54 -6.94 13.53 15.10
CA TYR A 54 -6.36 14.87 15.00
C TYR A 54 -7.38 16.02 15.02
N GLY A 55 -8.66 15.75 14.73
CA GLY A 55 -9.75 16.73 14.65
C GLY A 55 -10.39 17.03 16.01
N LYS A 56 -9.61 17.53 16.97
CA LYS A 56 -10.02 17.68 18.39
C LYS A 56 -11.16 18.70 18.65
N THR A 57 -11.43 19.60 17.71
CA THR A 57 -12.47 20.65 17.80
C THR A 57 -13.08 20.89 16.42
N ASP A 58 -14.32 21.34 16.30
CA ASP A 58 -14.98 21.53 15.00
C ASP A 58 -14.31 22.59 14.12
N GLU A 59 -13.75 23.65 14.72
CA GLU A 59 -12.97 24.65 13.99
C GLU A 59 -11.72 24.04 13.34
N ASN A 60 -10.95 23.25 14.10
CA ASN A 60 -9.80 22.50 13.58
C ASN A 60 -10.20 21.47 12.52
N LYS A 61 -11.31 20.73 12.71
CA LYS A 61 -11.82 19.80 11.69
C LYS A 61 -12.08 20.53 10.37
N SER A 62 -12.79 21.67 10.42
CA SER A 62 -13.12 22.46 9.24
C SER A 62 -11.87 22.96 8.50
N LYS A 63 -10.91 23.55 9.22
CA LYS A 63 -9.66 24.06 8.65
C LYS A 63 -8.77 22.97 8.03
N MET A 64 -8.75 21.77 8.63
CA MET A 64 -7.90 20.67 8.18
C MET A 64 -8.48 19.86 7.01
N THR A 65 -9.81 19.77 6.92
CA THR A 65 -10.50 18.85 6.00
C THR A 65 -10.09 19.01 4.54
N PRO A 66 -10.02 20.22 3.94
CA PRO A 66 -9.66 20.36 2.52
C PRO A 66 -8.26 19.82 2.19
N ALA A 67 -7.26 20.19 3.00
CA ALA A 67 -5.87 19.77 2.80
C ALA A 67 -5.68 18.26 3.02
N VAL A 68 -6.39 17.70 4.01
CA VAL A 68 -6.37 16.26 4.29
C VAL A 68 -7.04 15.48 3.15
N ILE A 69 -8.20 15.90 2.66
CA ILE A 69 -8.87 15.26 1.52
C ILE A 69 -7.97 15.25 0.29
N ALA A 70 -7.34 16.38 -0.04
CA ALA A 70 -6.44 16.48 -1.18
C ALA A 70 -5.28 15.48 -1.06
N TYR A 71 -4.68 15.38 0.13
CA TYR A 71 -3.60 14.45 0.38
C TYR A 71 -4.06 12.98 0.34
N ILE A 72 -5.22 12.64 0.93
CA ILE A 72 -5.82 11.30 0.84
C ILE A 72 -6.01 10.87 -0.63
N LYS A 73 -6.58 11.76 -1.46
CA LYS A 73 -6.77 11.50 -2.90
C LYS A 73 -5.44 11.25 -3.61
N LYS A 74 -4.44 12.10 -3.34
CA LYS A 74 -3.08 11.95 -3.91
C LYS A 74 -2.47 10.61 -3.52
N THR A 75 -2.46 10.28 -2.23
CA THR A 75 -1.90 9.03 -1.71
C THR A 75 -2.62 7.82 -2.30
N LYS A 76 -3.95 7.82 -2.35
CA LYS A 76 -4.73 6.75 -3.01
C LYS A 76 -4.27 6.52 -4.46
N ASN A 77 -4.15 7.59 -5.25
CA ASN A 77 -3.73 7.49 -6.64
C ASN A 77 -2.30 6.96 -6.78
N THR A 78 -1.39 7.34 -5.87
CA THR A 78 -0.03 6.80 -5.82
C THR A 78 -0.03 5.29 -5.58
N PHE A 79 -0.81 4.78 -4.63
CA PHE A 79 -0.93 3.35 -4.38
C PHE A 79 -1.52 2.59 -5.57
N ILE A 80 -2.60 3.11 -6.18
CA ILE A 80 -3.21 2.53 -7.39
C ILE A 80 -2.18 2.44 -8.52
N ALA A 81 -1.42 3.52 -8.75
CA ALA A 81 -0.40 3.54 -9.77
C ALA A 81 0.72 2.53 -9.49
N LYS A 82 1.19 2.41 -8.24
CA LYS A 82 2.23 1.44 -7.83
C LYS A 82 1.78 0.00 -8.12
N LEU A 83 0.55 -0.35 -7.73
CA LEU A 83 -0.04 -1.67 -7.97
C LEU A 83 -0.25 -1.96 -9.45
N LYS A 84 -0.71 -0.96 -10.22
CA LYS A 84 -0.89 -1.06 -11.67
C LYS A 84 0.43 -1.30 -12.39
N ARG A 85 1.52 -0.63 -11.97
CA ARG A 85 2.85 -0.85 -12.53
C ARG A 85 3.31 -2.29 -12.36
N VAL A 86 3.15 -2.87 -11.16
CA VAL A 86 3.48 -4.27 -10.91
C VAL A 86 2.67 -5.21 -11.81
N LYS A 87 1.36 -5.00 -11.88
CA LYS A 87 0.44 -5.83 -12.68
C LYS A 87 0.78 -5.84 -14.17
N ASN A 88 1.26 -4.71 -14.68
CA ASN A 88 1.52 -4.51 -16.11
C ASN A 88 3.00 -4.70 -16.49
N HIS A 89 3.87 -5.07 -15.54
CA HIS A 89 5.29 -5.20 -15.83
C HIS A 89 5.57 -6.54 -16.52
N GLU A 90 6.20 -6.50 -17.71
CA GLU A 90 6.44 -7.67 -18.57
C GLU A 90 7.09 -8.83 -17.81
N SER A 91 8.23 -8.61 -17.14
CA SER A 91 8.89 -9.69 -16.41
C SER A 91 8.05 -10.31 -15.28
N ILE A 92 7.11 -9.55 -14.69
CA ILE A 92 6.23 -10.07 -13.64
C ILE A 92 5.11 -10.90 -14.27
N ILE A 93 4.62 -10.48 -15.45
CA ILE A 93 3.68 -11.25 -16.27
C ILE A 93 4.33 -12.57 -16.72
N ASP A 94 5.58 -12.52 -17.18
CA ASP A 94 6.34 -13.71 -17.58
C ASP A 94 6.54 -14.67 -16.41
N LEU A 95 6.88 -14.16 -15.23
CA LEU A 95 6.95 -14.96 -14.01
C LEU A 95 5.60 -15.59 -13.63
N GLN A 96 4.51 -14.84 -13.76
CA GLN A 96 3.17 -15.37 -13.52
C GLN A 96 2.82 -16.51 -14.51
N ALA A 97 3.25 -16.42 -15.76
CA ALA A 97 3.10 -17.48 -16.75
C ALA A 97 3.99 -18.69 -16.45
N LYS A 98 5.21 -18.49 -15.96
CA LYS A 98 6.14 -19.55 -15.53
C LYS A 98 5.61 -20.32 -14.31
N TYR A 99 4.94 -19.64 -13.38
CA TYR A 99 4.39 -20.24 -12.16
C TYR A 99 2.86 -20.07 -12.08
N PRO A 100 2.08 -20.72 -12.95
CA PRO A 100 0.63 -20.44 -13.10
C PRO A 100 -0.21 -20.85 -11.88
N LYS A 101 0.32 -21.71 -11.00
CA LYS A 101 -0.35 -22.14 -9.76
C LYS A 101 -0.16 -21.16 -8.60
N LEU A 102 0.73 -20.18 -8.74
CA LEU A 102 1.04 -19.18 -7.73
C LEU A 102 0.43 -17.83 -8.10
N ASP A 103 0.12 -17.01 -7.10
CA ASP A 103 -0.39 -15.64 -7.30
C ASP A 103 0.80 -14.65 -7.25
N ILE A 104 1.63 -14.69 -8.30
CA ILE A 104 2.90 -13.94 -8.41
C ILE A 104 2.64 -12.44 -8.37
N VAL A 105 1.64 -11.97 -9.12
CA VAL A 105 1.31 -10.54 -9.19
C VAL A 105 0.96 -10.00 -7.81
N SER A 106 0.08 -10.68 -7.07
CA SER A 106 -0.34 -10.24 -5.74
C SER A 106 0.80 -10.30 -4.73
N ALA A 107 1.63 -11.35 -4.79
CA ALA A 107 2.81 -11.48 -3.93
C ALA A 107 3.83 -10.34 -4.17
N TYR A 108 4.11 -10.00 -5.43
CA TYR A 108 5.03 -8.92 -5.75
C TYR A 108 4.46 -7.55 -5.36
N GLN A 109 3.15 -7.35 -5.55
CA GLN A 109 2.44 -6.15 -5.09
C GLN A 109 2.57 -5.98 -3.57
N PHE A 110 2.40 -7.05 -2.80
CA PHE A 110 2.57 -7.04 -1.35
C PHE A 110 3.99 -6.59 -0.95
N LEU A 111 5.02 -7.19 -1.55
CA LEU A 111 6.42 -6.84 -1.26
C LEU A 111 6.75 -5.39 -1.66
N THR A 112 6.18 -4.93 -2.76
CA THR A 112 6.31 -3.54 -3.24
C THR A 112 5.64 -2.55 -2.30
N LEU A 113 4.49 -2.89 -1.69
CA LEU A 113 3.83 -2.04 -0.70
C LEU A 113 4.54 -2.01 0.66
N LYS A 114 5.28 -3.07 0.99
CA LYS A 114 6.14 -3.14 2.19
C LYS A 114 7.50 -2.47 1.99
N ASP A 115 7.73 -1.87 0.82
CA ASP A 115 9.02 -1.32 0.38
C ASP A 115 10.17 -2.32 0.56
N LYS A 116 9.89 -3.62 0.35
CA LYS A 116 10.89 -4.70 0.40
C LYS A 116 11.49 -5.01 -0.96
N PHE A 117 10.70 -4.84 -2.02
CA PHE A 117 11.12 -5.03 -3.41
C PHE A 117 10.70 -3.79 -4.20
N LYS A 118 11.58 -3.31 -5.08
CA LYS A 118 11.21 -2.39 -6.16
C LYS A 118 11.04 -3.18 -7.46
N ILE A 119 10.61 -2.50 -8.51
CA ILE A 119 10.41 -3.08 -9.84
C ILE A 119 11.71 -2.90 -10.62
N THR A 120 12.76 -3.59 -10.19
CA THR A 120 14.07 -3.61 -10.86
C THR A 120 14.38 -5.02 -11.34
N LYS A 121 15.21 -5.14 -12.38
CA LYS A 121 15.59 -6.45 -12.93
C LYS A 121 16.20 -7.38 -11.88
N SER A 122 17.09 -6.84 -11.03
CA SER A 122 17.75 -7.60 -9.97
C SER A 122 16.75 -8.14 -8.95
N GLU A 123 15.87 -7.30 -8.42
CA GLU A 123 14.91 -7.73 -7.40
C GLU A 123 13.86 -8.70 -7.97
N ILE A 124 13.48 -8.55 -9.24
CA ILE A 124 12.59 -9.52 -9.90
C ILE A 124 13.28 -10.90 -10.01
N GLN A 125 14.57 -10.92 -10.34
CA GLN A 125 15.35 -12.16 -10.40
C GLN A 125 15.57 -12.78 -9.01
N ASP A 126 15.79 -11.98 -7.98
CA ASP A 126 15.85 -12.46 -6.59
C ASP A 126 14.51 -13.09 -6.18
N PHE A 127 13.39 -12.45 -6.55
CA PHE A 127 12.05 -12.98 -6.29
C PHE A 127 11.79 -14.30 -7.01
N GLU A 128 12.19 -14.40 -8.29
CA GLU A 128 12.12 -15.65 -9.05
C GLU A 128 12.92 -16.77 -8.38
N THR A 129 14.14 -16.46 -7.95
CA THR A 129 15.02 -17.43 -7.25
C THR A 129 14.37 -17.92 -5.96
N LEU A 130 13.73 -17.03 -5.19
CA LEU A 130 12.97 -17.41 -4.00
C LEU A 130 11.82 -18.37 -4.32
N ILE A 131 11.06 -18.10 -5.38
CA ILE A 131 9.98 -19.00 -5.82
C ILE A 131 10.52 -20.35 -6.24
N ASP A 132 11.63 -20.39 -6.98
CA ASP A 132 12.27 -21.63 -7.43
C ASP A 132 12.72 -22.50 -6.26
N ILE A 133 13.35 -21.90 -5.24
CA ILE A 133 13.78 -22.59 -4.02
C ILE A 133 12.57 -23.20 -3.29
N LEU A 134 11.52 -22.39 -3.08
CA LEU A 134 10.31 -22.82 -2.38
C LEU A 134 9.57 -23.93 -3.15
N SER A 135 9.52 -23.82 -4.48
CA SER A 135 8.83 -24.78 -5.35
C SER A 135 9.54 -26.13 -5.42
N LYS A 136 10.88 -26.16 -5.39
CA LYS A 136 11.67 -27.40 -5.36
C LYS A 136 11.47 -28.19 -4.07
N ASN A 137 11.28 -27.51 -2.94
CA ASN A 137 11.06 -28.17 -1.65
C ASN A 137 9.63 -28.72 -1.50
N ALA A 138 8.63 -28.05 -2.09
CA ALA A 138 7.24 -28.54 -2.10
C ALA A 138 7.04 -29.84 -2.90
N GLN A 139 7.94 -30.17 -3.83
CA GLN A 139 7.92 -31.44 -4.56
C GLN A 139 8.52 -32.61 -3.76
N LYS A 140 9.47 -32.33 -2.86
CA LYS A 140 10.10 -33.36 -2.02
C LYS A 140 9.18 -33.88 -0.92
N SER A 141 8.23 -33.07 -0.43
CA SER A 141 7.28 -33.47 0.62
C SER A 141 6.06 -34.26 0.12
N LYS A 142 5.99 -34.55 -1.18
CA LYS A 142 4.93 -35.37 -1.81
C LYS A 142 5.39 -36.78 -2.19
N LYS A 143 6.61 -37.15 -1.81
CA LYS A 143 7.12 -38.53 -1.83
C LYS A 143 7.08 -39.07 -0.41
#